data_AF-S0EUN7-F1
#
_entry.id   AF-S0EUN7-F1
#
_cell.length_a   1.000
_cell.length_b   1.000
_cell.length_c   1.000
_cell.angle_alpha   90.00
_cell.angle_beta   90.00
_cell.angle_gamma   90.00
#
_symmetry.space_group_name_H-M   'P 1'
#
loop_
_entity.id
_entity.type
_entity.pdbx_description
1 polymer ?
#
loop_
_entity_poly.entity_id
_entity_poly.type
_entity_poly.pdbx_seq_one_letter_code
_entity_poly.pdbx_strand_id
1 'polypeptide(L)'
;MHLTRPLQARREKILAGLLFASLLVALVNTLAAWRRTAILEAAWKRNPDELSAQWAARQIEAFGARPAAIALLLSHRNPNAIWFDYRLHYLILPRNFDLFWDVLPQNANRRFAFLITYGAAQAQPLPPGWRLVGRAQRASLSVSSSYGNLRRHEQRPPGFFSASLAACLGLVSLMVLVIGGWCALRAVSPARIMATWWGELAVAHLVGAAMLTCGCSPIAFIAQHFALWEGYVGLVSGVLLSWAGSHIFLRGRQEATVLQRETAFPHFPQERVLSVIAWGVLGIAFCVTVWQGLALGIDWDGYSIWQLKAKAFVTQGGSLSVLHDSYHFFYAHLDYPLLVPIQTWWTCAHAGSYSELWVQGIGLLFTMDILALFADFCLRVVGRTPAVVGCALLLAMPVFSHMALSGFADIPLAAYLIAVGVGGTLTLWGERGALWVTGWLLAGLVLTKNEGLAAVLAMLLAFLYSTRGRLRLKRQGLALWLSFLLLAYLPWALMKHRWQLTSDLFVPGVLQRATSQTLPHLLYILSEWIFHLLRFGPWYPAWGLLGVWIGLGLFCCGGHVRETARLFGLMGLLLLTFDSGVYLITPHDLHWHIATSMDRLLLQVVPLLLLAAFAACFGNWRHDPLS
;
A
#
# COMPACT_ATOMS: atom_id res chain seq x y z
N MET A 1 16.66 43.43 19.63
CA MET A 1 15.30 42.83 19.58
C MET A 1 14.34 43.47 18.58
N HIS A 2 14.46 44.74 18.17
CA HIS A 2 13.45 45.35 17.27
C HIS A 2 13.54 44.97 15.78
N LEU A 3 14.67 44.45 15.28
CA LEU A 3 14.86 44.12 13.85
C LEU A 3 14.31 42.75 13.43
N THR A 4 13.95 41.85 14.35
CA THR A 4 13.50 40.47 14.03
C THR A 4 12.00 40.36 13.77
N ARG A 5 11.19 41.23 14.38
CA ARG A 5 9.72 41.27 14.21
C ARG A 5 9.24 41.44 12.75
N PRO A 6 9.78 42.35 11.92
CA PRO A 6 9.27 42.53 10.55
C PRO A 6 9.54 41.33 9.64
N LEU A 7 10.67 40.65 9.81
CA LEU A 7 11.00 39.44 9.03
C LEU A 7 10.09 38.27 9.41
N GLN A 8 9.81 38.11 10.71
CA GLN A 8 8.86 37.10 11.18
C GLN A 8 7.48 37.33 10.56
N ALA A 9 6.89 38.53 10.73
CA ALA A 9 5.58 38.89 10.19
C ALA A 9 5.46 38.65 8.66
N ARG A 10 6.52 38.95 7.89
CA ARG A 10 6.56 38.69 6.45
C ARG A 10 6.53 37.19 6.14
N ARG A 11 7.30 36.38 6.88
CA ARG A 11 7.30 34.92 6.75
C ARG A 11 5.92 34.33 7.06
N GLU A 12 5.23 34.81 8.10
CA GLU A 12 3.89 34.31 8.46
C GLU A 12 2.89 34.54 7.33
N LYS A 13 2.90 35.74 6.74
CA LYS A 13 2.04 36.09 5.59
C LYS A 13 2.32 35.20 4.39
N ILE A 14 3.59 34.93 4.09
CA ILE A 14 3.99 34.04 2.98
C ILE A 14 3.48 32.61 3.23
N LEU A 15 3.72 32.08 4.42
CA LEU A 15 3.29 30.72 4.77
C LEU A 15 1.77 30.59 4.78
N ALA A 16 1.03 31.58 5.31
CA ALA A 16 -0.42 31.60 5.25
C ALA A 16 -0.92 31.62 3.80
N GLY A 17 -0.34 32.46 2.93
CA GLY A 17 -0.66 32.49 1.51
C GLY A 17 -0.42 31.15 0.81
N LEU A 18 0.66 30.45 1.15
CA LEU A 18 0.96 29.11 0.63
C LEU A 18 -0.04 28.05 1.10
N LEU A 19 -0.52 28.13 2.34
CA LEU A 19 -1.57 27.24 2.84
C LEU A 19 -2.90 27.48 2.10
N PHE A 20 -3.28 28.73 1.84
CA PHE A 20 -4.46 29.05 1.01
C PHE A 20 -4.31 28.52 -0.42
N ALA A 21 -3.17 28.75 -1.06
CA ALA A 21 -2.89 28.24 -2.40
C ALA A 21 -2.94 26.70 -2.44
N SER A 22 -2.43 26.04 -1.39
CA SER A 22 -2.48 24.59 -1.23
C SER A 22 -3.90 24.06 -1.14
N LEU A 23 -4.77 24.71 -0.37
CA LEU A 23 -6.19 24.34 -0.27
C LEU A 23 -6.94 24.55 -1.58
N LEU A 24 -6.63 25.62 -2.32
CA LEU A 24 -7.22 25.84 -3.63
C LEU A 24 -6.83 24.71 -4.61
N VAL A 25 -5.55 24.32 -4.64
CA VAL A 25 -5.09 23.20 -5.47
C VAL A 25 -5.74 21.88 -5.04
N ALA A 26 -5.83 21.62 -3.73
CA ALA A 26 -6.53 20.43 -3.22
C ALA A 26 -7.99 20.39 -3.68
N LEU A 27 -8.70 21.51 -3.59
CA LEU A 27 -10.09 21.58 -4.03
C LEU A 27 -10.21 21.35 -5.54
N VAL A 28 -9.36 21.98 -6.36
CA VAL A 28 -9.36 21.81 -7.82
C VAL A 28 -9.09 20.35 -8.20
N ASN A 29 -8.07 19.73 -7.60
CA ASN A 29 -7.73 18.33 -7.86
C ASN A 29 -8.85 17.39 -7.43
N THR A 30 -9.48 17.66 -6.28
CA THR A 30 -10.62 16.88 -5.77
C THR A 30 -11.80 16.94 -6.74
N LEU A 31 -12.16 18.12 -7.23
CA LEU A 31 -13.25 18.29 -8.21
C LEU A 31 -12.93 17.61 -9.54
N ALA A 32 -11.67 17.62 -9.96
CA ALA A 32 -11.24 16.92 -11.16
C ALA A 32 -11.23 15.39 -11.00
N ALA A 33 -10.78 14.88 -9.85
CA ALA A 33 -10.88 13.45 -9.51
C ALA A 33 -12.34 13.01 -9.49
N TRP A 34 -13.24 13.85 -8.94
CA TRP A 34 -14.67 13.61 -8.96
C TRP A 34 -15.20 13.46 -10.39
N ARG A 35 -14.94 14.44 -11.25
CA ARG A 35 -15.34 14.41 -12.67
C ARG A 35 -14.74 13.21 -13.41
N ARG A 36 -13.44 12.93 -13.21
CA ARG A 36 -12.73 11.82 -13.87
C ARG A 36 -13.32 10.48 -13.48
N THR A 37 -13.66 10.29 -12.20
CA THR A 37 -14.28 9.06 -11.70
C THR A 37 -15.58 8.76 -12.42
N ALA A 38 -16.47 9.75 -12.59
CA ALA A 38 -17.71 9.55 -13.34
C ALA A 38 -17.46 9.10 -14.80
N ILE A 39 -16.44 9.67 -15.45
CA ILE A 39 -16.06 9.31 -16.82
C ILE A 39 -15.51 7.88 -16.87
N LEU A 40 -14.59 7.55 -15.95
CA LEU A 40 -13.96 6.23 -15.88
C LEU A 40 -14.96 5.15 -15.51
N GLU A 41 -15.88 5.40 -14.57
CA GLU A 41 -16.95 4.46 -14.21
C GLU A 41 -17.85 4.18 -15.43
N ALA A 42 -18.22 5.21 -16.19
CA ALA A 42 -19.01 5.06 -17.41
C ALA A 42 -18.25 4.30 -18.50
N ALA A 43 -16.95 4.53 -18.65
CA ALA A 43 -16.09 3.81 -19.58
C ALA A 43 -15.89 2.34 -19.15
N TRP A 44 -15.67 2.11 -17.87
CA TRP A 44 -15.45 0.79 -17.28
C TRP A 44 -16.68 -0.11 -17.41
N LYS A 45 -17.87 0.40 -17.08
CA LYS A 45 -19.14 -0.32 -17.29
C LYS A 45 -19.43 -0.67 -18.75
N ARG A 46 -18.74 -0.01 -19.68
CA ARG A 46 -18.83 -0.25 -21.13
C ARG A 46 -17.59 -0.95 -21.70
N ASN A 47 -16.61 -1.29 -20.86
CA ASN A 47 -15.38 -1.92 -21.32
C ASN A 47 -15.72 -3.33 -21.86
N PRO A 48 -15.55 -3.58 -23.17
CA PRO A 48 -15.91 -4.86 -23.77
C PRO A 48 -15.13 -6.02 -23.14
N ASP A 49 -13.91 -5.79 -22.69
CA ASP A 49 -13.10 -6.85 -22.08
C ASP A 49 -13.65 -7.24 -20.70
N GLU A 50 -14.02 -6.26 -19.84
CA GLU A 50 -14.61 -6.56 -18.51
C GLU A 50 -15.97 -7.21 -18.65
N LEU A 51 -16.81 -6.70 -19.57
CA LEU A 51 -18.09 -7.33 -19.88
C LEU A 51 -17.91 -8.76 -20.38
N SER A 52 -16.90 -9.00 -21.22
CA SER A 52 -16.57 -10.34 -21.72
C SER A 52 -16.09 -11.25 -20.59
N ALA A 53 -15.20 -10.78 -19.71
CA ALA A 53 -14.66 -11.55 -18.60
C ALA A 53 -15.77 -11.94 -17.61
N GLN A 54 -16.63 -10.99 -17.26
CA GLN A 54 -17.80 -11.23 -16.40
C GLN A 54 -18.82 -12.18 -17.06
N TRP A 55 -19.07 -12.03 -18.36
CA TRP A 55 -19.94 -12.94 -19.09
C TRP A 55 -19.36 -14.35 -19.10
N ALA A 56 -18.08 -14.50 -19.41
CA ALA A 56 -17.37 -15.78 -19.42
C ALA A 56 -17.41 -16.46 -18.06
N ALA A 57 -17.12 -15.70 -16.98
CA ALA A 57 -17.20 -16.20 -15.62
C ALA A 57 -18.61 -16.71 -15.26
N ARG A 58 -19.68 -15.99 -15.64
CA ARG A 58 -21.07 -16.42 -15.43
C ARG A 58 -21.43 -17.67 -16.23
N GLN A 59 -20.96 -17.77 -17.48
CA GLN A 59 -21.17 -18.98 -18.28
C GLN A 59 -20.49 -20.18 -17.65
N ILE A 60 -19.21 -20.02 -17.29
CA ILE A 60 -18.44 -21.03 -16.56
C ILE A 60 -19.20 -21.44 -15.29
N GLU A 61 -19.72 -20.47 -14.54
CA GLU A 61 -20.50 -20.73 -13.34
C GLU A 61 -21.73 -21.61 -13.61
N ALA A 62 -22.52 -21.24 -14.62
CA ALA A 62 -23.75 -21.91 -15.04
C ALA A 62 -23.52 -23.34 -15.57
N PHE A 63 -22.40 -23.60 -16.27
CA PHE A 63 -22.10 -24.93 -16.81
C PHE A 63 -21.70 -25.97 -15.75
N GLY A 64 -21.44 -25.56 -14.51
CA GLY A 64 -21.10 -26.47 -13.42
C GLY A 64 -19.75 -27.19 -13.60
N ALA A 65 -19.62 -28.43 -13.11
CA ALA A 65 -18.37 -29.21 -13.13
C ALA A 65 -18.09 -29.95 -14.43
N ARG A 66 -18.97 -29.83 -15.43
CA ARG A 66 -18.95 -30.75 -16.56
C ARG A 66 -17.72 -30.43 -17.45
N PRO A 67 -16.75 -31.34 -17.59
CA PRO A 67 -15.43 -31.02 -18.19
C PRO A 67 -15.42 -30.85 -19.72
N ALA A 68 -16.55 -30.62 -20.38
CA ALA A 68 -16.62 -30.65 -21.83
C ALA A 68 -17.19 -29.34 -22.38
N ALA A 69 -16.32 -28.59 -23.05
CA ALA A 69 -16.58 -27.36 -23.80
C ALA A 69 -16.61 -26.06 -23.00
N ILE A 70 -15.43 -25.62 -22.54
CA ILE A 70 -15.22 -24.19 -22.30
C ILE A 70 -14.73 -23.57 -23.61
N ALA A 71 -15.48 -22.57 -24.07
CA ALA A 71 -15.21 -21.80 -25.27
C ALA A 71 -14.01 -20.88 -25.06
N LEU A 72 -12.98 -21.02 -25.90
CA LEU A 72 -11.83 -20.12 -26.03
C LEU A 72 -12.29 -18.76 -26.57
N LEU A 73 -12.44 -17.78 -25.68
CA LEU A 73 -12.64 -16.36 -26.02
C LEU A 73 -11.32 -15.74 -26.49
N LEU A 74 -11.07 -15.72 -27.80
CA LEU A 74 -9.99 -14.90 -28.37
C LEU A 74 -10.51 -13.49 -28.71
N SER A 75 -10.00 -12.48 -28.00
CA SER A 75 -10.09 -11.09 -28.46
C SER A 75 -9.32 -10.93 -29.77
N HIS A 76 -10.02 -10.98 -30.91
CA HIS A 76 -9.41 -11.14 -32.23
C HIS A 76 -8.59 -9.92 -32.70
N ARG A 77 -8.35 -8.88 -31.88
CA ARG A 77 -7.67 -7.65 -32.36
C ARG A 77 -6.73 -6.95 -31.39
N ASN A 78 -6.58 -7.39 -30.14
CA ASN A 78 -5.69 -6.70 -29.21
C ASN A 78 -4.63 -7.67 -28.65
N PRO A 79 -3.35 -7.58 -29.07
CA PRO A 79 -2.27 -8.31 -28.42
C PRO A 79 -2.11 -7.98 -26.93
N ASN A 80 -2.83 -6.96 -26.42
CA ASN A 80 -2.93 -6.62 -25.00
C ASN A 80 -4.16 -7.24 -24.28
N ALA A 81 -4.81 -8.27 -24.86
CA ALA A 81 -5.93 -8.98 -24.22
C ALA A 81 -5.57 -9.72 -22.91
N ILE A 82 -4.30 -9.66 -22.51
CA ILE A 82 -3.73 -10.07 -21.22
C ILE A 82 -4.64 -9.66 -20.04
N TRP A 83 -5.26 -8.48 -20.11
CA TRP A 83 -6.16 -8.00 -19.06
C TRP A 83 -7.41 -8.90 -18.89
N PHE A 84 -8.00 -9.39 -19.99
CA PHE A 84 -9.14 -10.29 -19.95
C PHE A 84 -8.77 -11.62 -19.25
N ASP A 85 -7.61 -12.18 -19.57
CA ASP A 85 -7.17 -13.47 -19.02
C ASP A 85 -6.97 -13.39 -17.50
N TYR A 86 -6.28 -12.34 -17.04
CA TYR A 86 -6.05 -12.14 -15.62
C TYR A 86 -7.35 -11.88 -14.85
N ARG A 87 -8.24 -11.04 -15.41
CA ARG A 87 -9.52 -10.77 -14.77
C ARG A 87 -10.39 -12.03 -14.74
N LEU A 88 -10.39 -12.82 -15.80
CA LEU A 88 -11.10 -14.10 -15.86
C LEU A 88 -10.58 -15.09 -14.82
N HIS A 89 -9.25 -15.29 -14.72
CA HIS A 89 -8.64 -16.14 -13.69
C HIS A 89 -9.03 -15.68 -12.28
N TYR A 90 -8.98 -14.38 -12.03
CA TYR A 90 -9.42 -13.82 -10.76
C TYR A 90 -10.91 -14.11 -10.50
N LEU A 91 -11.79 -13.92 -11.49
CA LEU A 91 -13.23 -14.13 -11.33
C LEU A 91 -13.60 -15.61 -11.10
N ILE A 92 -12.94 -16.55 -11.79
CA ILE A 92 -13.31 -17.98 -11.75
C ILE A 92 -12.69 -18.77 -10.60
N LEU A 93 -11.69 -18.23 -9.91
CA LEU A 93 -11.08 -18.86 -8.72
C LEU A 93 -12.16 -19.15 -7.64
N PRO A 94 -12.27 -20.38 -7.09
CA PRO A 94 -11.27 -21.46 -7.01
C PRO A 94 -11.29 -22.49 -8.16
N ARG A 95 -12.03 -22.27 -9.25
CA ARG A 95 -12.11 -23.27 -10.32
C ARG A 95 -10.78 -23.30 -11.09
N ASN A 96 -9.92 -24.26 -10.74
CA ASN A 96 -8.81 -24.71 -11.57
C ASN A 96 -9.40 -25.34 -12.83
N PHE A 97 -9.62 -24.52 -13.84
CA PHE A 97 -9.62 -25.07 -15.19
C PHE A 97 -8.16 -25.18 -15.57
N ASP A 98 -7.73 -26.35 -16.03
CA ASP A 98 -6.55 -26.49 -16.88
C ASP A 98 -6.85 -25.76 -18.21
N LEU A 99 -7.07 -24.44 -18.14
CA LEU A 99 -7.09 -23.55 -19.28
C LEU A 99 -5.64 -23.41 -19.69
N PHE A 100 -5.14 -24.44 -20.38
CA PHE A 100 -3.91 -24.35 -21.15
C PHE A 100 -4.13 -23.27 -22.20
N TRP A 101 -3.69 -22.06 -21.88
CA TRP A 101 -3.21 -21.14 -22.88
C TRP A 101 -1.80 -21.60 -23.20
N ASP A 102 -1.66 -22.56 -24.11
CA ASP A 102 -0.48 -22.50 -24.96
C ASP A 102 -0.54 -21.10 -25.57
N VAL A 103 0.33 -20.20 -25.10
CA VAL A 103 0.61 -18.94 -25.79
C VAL A 103 1.07 -19.38 -27.17
N LEU A 104 0.11 -19.49 -28.08
CA LEU A 104 0.37 -19.96 -29.43
C LEU A 104 1.49 -19.07 -29.96
N PRO A 105 2.57 -19.65 -30.50
CA PRO A 105 3.74 -18.88 -30.92
C PRO A 105 3.28 -17.71 -31.77
N GLN A 106 3.88 -16.52 -31.62
CA GLN A 106 3.46 -15.27 -32.31
C GLN A 106 3.34 -15.40 -33.84
N ASN A 107 3.92 -16.47 -34.42
CA ASN A 107 3.85 -16.83 -35.84
C ASN A 107 2.64 -17.73 -36.22
N ALA A 108 1.79 -18.13 -35.27
CA ALA A 108 0.60 -18.95 -35.49
C ALA A 108 -0.62 -18.14 -35.98
N ASN A 109 -0.46 -16.84 -36.23
CA ASN A 109 -1.51 -15.89 -36.67
C ASN A 109 -2.27 -16.25 -37.97
N ARG A 110 -1.97 -17.38 -38.64
CA ARG A 110 -2.61 -17.75 -39.91
C ARG A 110 -3.48 -19.00 -39.87
N ARG A 111 -3.50 -19.77 -38.79
CA ARG A 111 -4.38 -20.94 -38.68
C ARG A 111 -4.85 -21.01 -37.23
N PHE A 112 -6.10 -21.42 -37.01
CA PHE A 112 -6.79 -21.49 -35.72
C PHE A 112 -7.60 -20.24 -35.34
N ALA A 113 -8.61 -19.96 -36.16
CA ALA A 113 -9.86 -19.35 -35.71
C ALA A 113 -10.77 -20.47 -35.20
N PHE A 114 -10.73 -20.81 -33.92
CA PHE A 114 -11.75 -21.71 -33.35
C PHE A 114 -12.00 -21.48 -31.86
N LEU A 115 -13.28 -21.59 -31.49
CA LEU A 115 -13.87 -21.65 -30.14
C LEU A 115 -14.44 -20.37 -29.47
N ILE A 116 -14.97 -19.39 -30.22
CA ILE A 116 -15.81 -18.30 -29.67
C ILE A 116 -17.31 -18.45 -29.98
N THR A 117 -17.70 -19.31 -30.92
CA THR A 117 -18.94 -19.15 -31.67
C THR A 117 -20.17 -19.92 -31.15
N TYR A 118 -20.31 -20.12 -29.83
CA TYR A 118 -21.55 -20.70 -29.28
C TYR A 118 -22.33 -19.74 -28.37
N GLY A 119 -21.69 -19.05 -27.42
CA GLY A 119 -22.44 -18.19 -26.50
C GLY A 119 -22.80 -16.81 -27.06
N ALA A 120 -21.98 -16.27 -27.97
CA ALA A 120 -22.27 -15.00 -28.65
C ALA A 120 -23.40 -15.13 -29.71
N ALA A 121 -23.74 -16.36 -30.13
CA ALA A 121 -24.81 -16.61 -31.11
C ALA A 121 -26.21 -16.62 -30.50
N GLN A 122 -26.36 -16.69 -29.16
CA GLN A 122 -27.66 -16.65 -28.49
C GLN A 122 -28.00 -15.30 -27.86
N ALA A 123 -27.02 -14.43 -27.61
CA ALA A 123 -27.25 -13.06 -27.17
C ALA A 123 -27.18 -12.12 -28.38
N GLN A 124 -28.32 -11.87 -29.02
CA GLN A 124 -28.41 -10.76 -29.97
C GLN A 124 -28.70 -9.43 -29.26
N PRO A 125 -28.11 -8.31 -29.74
CA PRO A 125 -27.18 -8.22 -30.87
C PRO A 125 -25.70 -8.31 -30.44
N LEU A 126 -24.88 -8.94 -31.30
CA LEU A 126 -23.42 -8.93 -31.19
C LEU A 126 -22.89 -7.48 -31.19
N PRO A 127 -21.85 -7.15 -30.41
CA PRO A 127 -21.23 -5.83 -30.45
C PRO A 127 -20.73 -5.49 -31.87
N PRO A 128 -20.83 -4.22 -32.30
CA PRO A 128 -20.30 -3.77 -33.59
C PRO A 128 -18.82 -4.15 -33.77
N GLY A 129 -18.48 -4.79 -34.89
CA GLY A 129 -17.11 -5.22 -35.22
C GLY A 129 -16.83 -6.71 -35.01
N TRP A 130 -17.73 -7.46 -34.37
CA TRP A 130 -17.63 -8.92 -34.23
C TRP A 130 -18.34 -9.63 -35.39
N ARG A 131 -17.70 -10.62 -36.03
CA ARG A 131 -18.27 -11.42 -37.13
C ARG A 131 -18.25 -12.90 -36.78
N LEU A 132 -19.34 -13.62 -37.06
CA LEU A 132 -19.42 -15.07 -36.90
C LEU A 132 -18.54 -15.75 -37.99
N VAL A 133 -17.55 -16.57 -37.58
CA VAL A 133 -16.57 -17.15 -38.51
C VAL A 133 -16.74 -18.67 -38.73
N GLY A 134 -17.57 -19.39 -37.94
CA GLY A 134 -17.89 -20.80 -38.20
C GLY A 134 -18.46 -21.58 -37.00
N ARG A 135 -19.01 -22.78 -37.21
CA ARG A 135 -19.52 -23.72 -36.18
C ARG A 135 -18.52 -24.87 -35.95
N ALA A 136 -18.23 -25.22 -34.69
CA ALA A 136 -17.41 -26.39 -34.35
C ALA A 136 -18.28 -27.63 -34.16
N GLN A 137 -17.90 -28.76 -34.76
CA GLN A 137 -18.38 -30.08 -34.34
C GLN A 137 -17.26 -30.76 -33.53
N ARG A 138 -17.51 -30.91 -32.22
CA ARG A 138 -16.78 -31.71 -31.21
C ARG A 138 -15.24 -31.69 -31.26
N ALA A 139 -14.63 -30.97 -30.31
CA ALA A 139 -13.29 -31.27 -29.82
C ALA A 139 -13.41 -32.09 -28.52
N SER A 140 -12.79 -33.26 -28.46
CA SER A 140 -12.66 -34.07 -27.24
C SER A 140 -11.31 -33.78 -26.58
N LEU A 141 -11.32 -33.08 -25.44
CA LEU A 141 -10.16 -32.94 -24.57
C LEU A 141 -10.20 -34.03 -23.49
N SER A 142 -9.15 -34.83 -23.40
CA SER A 142 -8.97 -35.78 -22.29
C SER A 142 -8.38 -35.04 -21.09
N VAL A 143 -9.16 -34.89 -20.03
CA VAL A 143 -8.71 -34.32 -18.76
C VAL A 143 -8.11 -35.42 -17.89
N SER A 144 -6.90 -35.20 -17.35
CA SER A 144 -6.28 -36.06 -16.34
C SER A 144 -7.13 -36.04 -15.05
N SER A 145 -7.59 -37.21 -14.61
CA SER A 145 -8.59 -37.37 -13.55
C SER A 145 -8.06 -37.20 -12.11
N SER A 146 -7.02 -36.41 -11.87
CA SER A 146 -6.36 -36.32 -10.55
C SER A 146 -7.03 -35.38 -9.53
N TYR A 147 -8.14 -34.71 -9.85
CA TYR A 147 -8.84 -33.77 -8.94
C TYR A 147 -10.19 -34.29 -8.39
N GLY A 148 -10.32 -35.59 -8.17
CA GLY A 148 -11.48 -36.17 -7.48
C GLY A 148 -11.36 -36.02 -5.97
N ASN A 149 -11.95 -34.98 -5.37
CA ASN A 149 -12.54 -34.94 -4.00
C ASN A 149 -12.84 -33.54 -3.42
N LEU A 150 -12.80 -32.45 -4.20
CA LEU A 150 -13.31 -31.15 -3.72
C LEU A 150 -14.85 -31.18 -3.65
N ARG A 151 -15.40 -31.57 -2.50
CA ARG A 151 -16.84 -31.42 -2.19
C ARG A 151 -17.22 -29.96 -2.34
N ARG A 152 -18.10 -29.68 -3.30
CA ARG A 152 -18.68 -28.36 -3.54
C ARG A 152 -19.64 -28.01 -2.41
N HIS A 153 -19.36 -26.94 -1.69
CA HIS A 153 -20.42 -26.16 -1.07
C HIS A 153 -20.95 -25.20 -2.14
N GLU A 154 -22.17 -25.45 -2.64
CA GLU A 154 -22.90 -24.44 -3.40
C GLU A 154 -23.08 -23.22 -2.48
N GLN A 155 -22.34 -22.14 -2.76
CA GLN A 155 -22.54 -20.88 -2.08
C GLN A 155 -23.85 -20.27 -2.59
N ARG A 156 -24.97 -20.60 -1.94
CA ARG A 156 -26.17 -19.76 -2.08
C ARG A 156 -25.81 -18.35 -1.62
N PRO A 157 -26.26 -17.29 -2.33
CA PRO A 157 -26.04 -15.94 -1.86
C PRO A 157 -26.55 -15.85 -0.42
N PRO A 158 -25.73 -15.33 0.51
CA PRO A 158 -26.14 -15.23 1.90
C PRO A 158 -27.45 -14.45 1.97
N GLY A 159 -28.44 -14.97 2.69
CA GLY A 159 -29.60 -14.17 3.06
C GLY A 159 -29.16 -12.89 3.79
N PHE A 160 -29.99 -11.85 3.80
CA PHE A 160 -29.66 -10.55 4.40
C PHE A 160 -29.06 -10.69 5.82
N PHE A 161 -29.64 -11.55 6.66
CA PHE A 161 -29.13 -11.84 8.00
C PHE A 161 -27.69 -12.37 8.00
N SER A 162 -27.36 -13.30 7.10
CA SER A 162 -25.98 -13.80 6.95
C SER A 162 -25.02 -12.75 6.40
N ALA A 163 -25.47 -11.82 5.55
CA ALA A 163 -24.64 -10.72 5.08
C ALA A 163 -24.29 -9.74 6.22
N SER A 164 -25.27 -9.37 7.06
CA SER A 164 -25.02 -8.53 8.24
C SER A 164 -24.12 -9.21 9.27
N LEU A 165 -24.31 -10.52 9.50
CA LEU A 165 -23.45 -11.28 10.39
C LEU A 165 -22.00 -11.37 9.85
N ALA A 166 -21.83 -11.66 8.57
CA ALA A 166 -20.52 -11.66 7.91
C ALA A 166 -19.82 -10.31 8.02
N ALA A 167 -20.56 -9.21 7.80
CA ALA A 167 -20.08 -7.85 8.01
C ALA A 167 -19.62 -7.62 9.46
N CYS A 168 -20.43 -8.04 10.45
CA CYS A 168 -20.09 -7.92 11.86
C CYS A 168 -18.81 -8.69 12.21
N LEU A 169 -18.69 -9.95 11.78
CA LEU A 169 -17.53 -10.79 12.06
C LEU A 169 -16.24 -10.27 11.41
N GLY A 170 -16.31 -9.78 10.17
CA GLY A 170 -15.19 -9.13 9.51
C GLY A 170 -14.73 -7.87 10.27
N LEU A 171 -15.65 -7.00 10.69
CA LEU A 171 -15.31 -5.82 11.51
C LEU A 171 -14.70 -6.20 12.86
N VAL A 172 -15.27 -7.18 13.56
CA VAL A 172 -14.71 -7.69 14.83
C VAL A 172 -13.29 -8.19 14.62
N SER A 173 -13.01 -8.89 13.51
CA SER A 173 -11.66 -9.39 13.23
C SER A 173 -10.63 -8.26 13.04
N LEU A 174 -11.01 -7.12 12.44
CA LEU A 174 -10.17 -5.93 12.34
C LEU A 174 -9.98 -5.27 13.71
N MET A 175 -11.04 -5.19 14.52
CA MET A 175 -10.94 -4.68 15.89
C MET A 175 -9.99 -5.52 16.74
N VAL A 176 -9.99 -6.85 16.59
CA VAL A 176 -9.06 -7.75 17.28
C VAL A 176 -7.61 -7.44 16.90
N LEU A 177 -7.31 -7.14 15.63
CA LEU A 177 -5.98 -6.70 15.20
C LEU A 177 -5.55 -5.40 15.91
N VAL A 178 -6.44 -4.41 15.91
CA VAL A 178 -6.19 -3.11 16.57
C VAL A 178 -6.01 -3.29 18.08
N ILE A 179 -6.84 -4.10 18.74
CA ILE A 179 -6.74 -4.39 20.18
C ILE A 179 -5.43 -5.13 20.49
N GLY A 180 -5.06 -6.14 19.70
CA GLY A 180 -3.81 -6.87 19.87
C GLY A 180 -2.58 -5.94 19.77
N GLY A 181 -2.56 -5.07 18.75
CA GLY A 181 -1.53 -4.06 18.62
C GLY A 181 -1.54 -3.04 19.76
N TRP A 182 -2.71 -2.57 20.19
CA TRP A 182 -2.84 -1.64 21.33
C TRP A 182 -2.32 -2.27 22.64
N CYS A 183 -2.62 -3.54 22.90
CA CYS A 183 -2.08 -4.28 24.03
C CYS A 183 -0.54 -4.37 23.95
N ALA A 184 0.02 -4.63 22.77
CA ALA A 184 1.47 -4.62 22.57
C ALA A 184 2.08 -3.23 22.81
N LEU A 185 1.42 -2.16 22.39
CA LEU A 185 1.83 -0.78 22.70
C LEU A 185 1.83 -0.52 24.21
N ARG A 186 0.76 -0.89 24.92
CA ARG A 186 0.62 -0.69 26.37
C ARG A 186 1.61 -1.51 27.18
N ALA A 187 1.97 -2.69 26.67
CA ALA A 187 3.00 -3.53 27.28
C ALA A 187 4.37 -2.84 27.28
N VAL A 188 4.68 -2.05 26.25
CA VAL A 188 5.99 -1.40 26.06
C VAL A 188 6.00 0.02 26.64
N SER A 189 4.89 0.73 26.51
CA SER A 189 4.72 2.08 27.08
C SER A 189 3.34 2.17 27.71
N PRO A 190 3.24 2.19 29.06
CA PRO A 190 1.96 2.42 29.73
C PRO A 190 1.31 3.74 29.30
N ALA A 191 2.14 4.78 29.10
CA ALA A 191 1.72 6.07 28.58
C ALA A 191 1.47 6.05 27.07
N ARG A 192 0.64 6.98 26.57
CA ARG A 192 0.44 7.16 25.12
C ARG A 192 1.74 7.56 24.45
N ILE A 193 2.04 6.95 23.32
CA ILE A 193 3.24 7.25 22.53
C ILE A 193 2.93 8.38 21.55
N MET A 194 1.71 8.36 20.99
CA MET A 194 1.17 9.40 20.12
C MET A 194 0.52 10.53 20.92
N ALA A 195 0.41 11.70 20.30
CA ALA A 195 -0.21 12.87 20.95
C ALA A 195 -1.74 12.75 21.05
N THR A 196 -2.34 11.98 20.14
CA THR A 196 -3.78 11.84 19.95
C THR A 196 -4.21 10.37 20.01
N TRP A 197 -5.49 10.13 20.30
CA TRP A 197 -6.00 8.76 20.36
C TRP A 197 -6.11 8.11 18.98
N TRP A 198 -6.39 8.87 17.91
CA TRP A 198 -6.45 8.34 16.55
C TRP A 198 -5.05 8.00 16.00
N GLY A 199 -4.02 8.78 16.33
CA GLY A 199 -2.64 8.41 16.04
C GLY A 199 -2.26 7.09 16.72
N GLU A 200 -2.65 6.91 17.98
CA GLU A 200 -2.40 5.67 18.72
C GLU A 200 -3.14 4.47 18.11
N LEU A 201 -4.39 4.65 17.64
CA LEU A 201 -5.13 3.61 16.93
C LEU A 201 -4.47 3.22 15.61
N ALA A 202 -3.94 4.19 14.86
CA ALA A 202 -3.22 3.92 13.62
C ALA A 202 -1.96 3.08 13.88
N VAL A 203 -1.13 3.47 14.86
CA VAL A 203 0.03 2.66 15.26
C VAL A 203 -0.41 1.27 15.75
N ALA A 204 -1.50 1.20 16.53
CA ALA A 204 -2.01 -0.07 17.03
C ALA A 204 -2.46 -1.00 15.88
N HIS A 205 -3.16 -0.47 14.88
CA HIS A 205 -3.52 -1.23 13.68
C HIS A 205 -2.27 -1.77 12.97
N LEU A 206 -1.30 -0.91 12.67
CA LEU A 206 -0.06 -1.29 11.97
C LEU A 206 0.76 -2.32 12.75
N VAL A 207 0.87 -2.18 14.08
CA VAL A 207 1.56 -3.16 14.93
C VAL A 207 0.78 -4.49 14.95
N GLY A 208 -0.55 -4.44 15.06
CA GLY A 208 -1.40 -5.63 15.02
C GLY A 208 -1.30 -6.41 13.71
N ALA A 209 -1.31 -5.71 12.56
CA ALA A 209 -1.15 -6.32 11.24
C ALA A 209 0.25 -6.94 11.04
N ALA A 210 1.30 -6.29 11.55
CA ALA A 210 2.66 -6.86 11.55
C ALA A 210 2.74 -8.12 12.42
N MET A 211 2.19 -8.08 13.64
CA MET A 211 2.14 -9.22 14.57
C MET A 211 1.36 -10.41 13.99
N LEU A 212 0.19 -10.16 13.40
CA LEU A 212 -0.58 -11.17 12.68
C LEU A 212 0.29 -11.86 11.63
N THR A 213 0.95 -11.08 10.77
CA THR A 213 1.73 -11.62 9.66
C THR A 213 2.97 -12.38 10.14
N CYS A 214 3.70 -11.83 11.13
CA CYS A 214 4.86 -12.50 11.74
C CYS A 214 4.49 -13.82 12.43
N GLY A 215 3.29 -13.92 13.00
CA GLY A 215 2.82 -15.14 13.67
C GLY A 215 2.22 -16.17 12.71
N CYS A 216 1.35 -15.75 11.79
CA CYS A 216 0.72 -16.65 10.83
C CYS A 216 1.72 -17.28 9.87
N SER A 217 2.62 -16.47 9.29
CA SER A 217 3.46 -16.92 8.17
C SER A 217 4.31 -18.15 8.51
N PRO A 218 5.09 -18.19 9.61
CA PRO A 218 5.91 -19.34 9.94
C PRO A 218 5.09 -20.61 10.20
N ILE A 219 3.96 -20.49 10.90
CA ILE A 219 3.09 -21.63 11.24
C ILE A 219 2.46 -22.18 9.97
N ALA A 220 1.88 -21.31 9.15
CA ALA A 220 1.26 -21.68 7.89
C ALA A 220 2.26 -22.29 6.91
N PHE A 221 3.52 -21.84 6.91
CA PHE A 221 4.55 -22.46 6.07
C PHE A 221 4.90 -23.87 6.52
N ILE A 222 4.87 -24.16 7.82
CA ILE A 222 5.06 -25.52 8.33
C ILE A 222 3.83 -26.38 8.01
N ALA A 223 2.63 -25.84 8.24
CA ALA A 223 1.36 -26.54 8.03
C ALA A 223 0.93 -26.63 6.55
N GLN A 224 1.56 -25.87 5.65
CA GLN A 224 1.18 -25.66 4.25
C GLN A 224 -0.24 -25.09 4.06
N HIS A 225 -0.79 -24.47 5.11
CA HIS A 225 -2.16 -24.00 5.16
C HIS A 225 -2.31 -22.93 6.24
N PHE A 226 -3.12 -21.91 6.00
CA PHE A 226 -3.50 -20.92 6.99
C PHE A 226 -4.73 -21.37 7.80
N ALA A 227 -4.63 -21.32 9.12
CA ALA A 227 -5.76 -21.52 10.01
C ALA A 227 -6.00 -20.29 10.91
N LEU A 228 -7.27 -19.99 11.21
CA LEU A 228 -7.62 -18.79 12.00
C LEU A 228 -6.92 -18.76 13.37
N TRP A 229 -6.75 -19.90 14.04
CA TRP A 229 -6.10 -19.97 15.34
C TRP A 229 -4.64 -19.48 15.30
N GLU A 230 -3.95 -19.59 14.16
CA GLU A 230 -2.56 -19.17 13.99
C GLU A 230 -2.42 -17.65 14.12
N GLY A 231 -3.41 -16.90 13.62
CA GLY A 231 -3.42 -15.45 13.76
C GLY A 231 -3.63 -14.99 15.19
N TYR A 232 -4.50 -15.69 15.94
CA TYR A 232 -4.64 -15.45 17.38
C TYR A 232 -3.34 -15.76 18.14
N VAL A 233 -2.68 -16.88 17.82
CA VAL A 233 -1.37 -17.21 18.40
C VAL A 233 -0.33 -16.14 18.07
N GLY A 234 -0.31 -15.63 16.84
CA GLY A 234 0.56 -14.54 16.42
C GLY A 234 0.36 -13.26 17.24
N LEU A 235 -0.90 -12.84 17.41
CA LEU A 235 -1.25 -11.66 18.21
C LEU A 235 -0.85 -11.84 19.68
N VAL A 236 -1.22 -12.97 20.30
CA VAL A 236 -0.88 -13.24 21.71
C VAL A 236 0.64 -13.29 21.90
N SER A 237 1.36 -13.99 21.01
CA SER A 237 2.82 -14.08 21.07
C SER A 237 3.48 -12.72 20.91
N GLY A 238 2.99 -11.86 20.00
CA GLY A 238 3.53 -10.51 19.83
C GLY A 238 3.27 -9.60 21.05
N VAL A 239 2.13 -9.74 21.74
CA VAL A 239 1.87 -9.06 23.02
C VAL A 239 2.86 -9.54 24.09
N LEU A 240 3.03 -10.87 24.23
CA LEU A 240 3.96 -11.44 25.21
C LEU A 240 5.41 -11.04 24.95
N LEU A 241 5.85 -11.05 23.69
CA LEU A 241 7.18 -10.57 23.29
C LEU A 241 7.35 -9.09 23.62
N SER A 242 6.32 -8.27 23.39
CA SER A 242 6.34 -6.84 23.70
C SER A 242 6.41 -6.59 25.20
N TRP A 243 5.68 -7.37 25.99
CA TRP A 243 5.75 -7.35 27.45
C TRP A 243 7.14 -7.78 27.96
N ALA A 244 7.68 -8.90 27.47
CA ALA A 244 9.01 -9.37 27.86
C ALA A 244 10.11 -8.36 27.46
N GLY A 245 10.02 -7.81 26.25
CA GLY A 245 10.91 -6.76 25.75
C GLY A 245 10.88 -5.51 26.63
N SER A 246 9.70 -5.09 27.07
CA SER A 246 9.55 -3.96 27.99
C SER A 246 10.34 -4.18 29.30
N HIS A 247 10.29 -5.37 29.89
CA HIS A 247 11.00 -5.68 31.14
C HIS A 247 12.51 -5.66 30.96
N ILE A 248 13.01 -6.14 29.82
CA ILE A 248 14.45 -6.18 29.54
C ILE A 248 14.99 -4.76 29.27
N PHE A 249 14.28 -3.96 28.47
CA PHE A 249 14.79 -2.66 28.02
C PHE A 249 14.45 -1.49 28.95
N LEU A 250 13.39 -1.59 29.77
CA LEU A 250 12.93 -0.48 30.62
C LEU A 250 13.46 -0.53 32.05
N ARG A 251 14.00 -1.67 32.53
CA ARG A 251 14.51 -1.84 33.91
C ARG A 251 15.67 -0.91 34.32
N GLY A 252 16.17 -0.05 33.42
CA GLY A 252 17.28 0.86 33.71
C GLY A 252 17.14 2.28 33.17
N ARG A 253 15.95 2.72 32.74
CA ARG A 253 15.73 4.12 32.36
C ARG A 253 14.94 4.82 33.46
N GLN A 254 15.55 5.84 34.08
CA GLN A 254 14.82 6.83 34.87
C GLN A 254 13.68 7.39 34.02
N GLU A 255 12.55 7.65 34.67
CA GLU A 255 11.40 8.31 34.06
C GLU A 255 11.87 9.62 33.45
N ALA A 256 12.06 9.64 32.13
CA ALA A 256 12.20 10.89 31.42
C ALA A 256 10.89 11.63 31.67
N THR A 257 10.96 12.74 32.41
CA THR A 257 9.82 13.61 32.65
C THR A 257 9.26 13.95 31.29
N VAL A 258 8.10 13.38 30.96
CA VAL A 258 7.36 13.72 29.74
C VAL A 258 7.01 15.18 29.91
N LEU A 259 7.83 16.06 29.35
CA LEU A 259 7.48 17.45 29.16
C LEU A 259 6.33 17.42 28.17
N GLN A 260 5.11 17.26 28.69
CA GLN A 260 3.89 17.73 28.05
C GLN A 260 4.07 19.24 27.90
N ARG A 261 4.79 19.64 26.85
CA ARG A 261 4.72 20.99 26.36
C ARG A 261 3.30 21.11 25.82
N GLU A 262 2.41 21.69 26.60
CA GLU A 262 1.22 22.29 26.04
C GLU A 262 1.71 23.41 25.14
N THR A 263 1.55 23.18 23.84
CA THR A 263 2.07 24.11 22.87
C THR A 263 1.00 25.14 22.59
N ALA A 264 1.07 26.28 23.28
CA ALA A 264 0.33 27.46 22.87
C ALA A 264 0.82 27.83 21.46
N PHE A 265 -0.01 27.57 20.46
CA PHE A 265 0.28 27.99 19.09
C PHE A 265 -0.08 29.46 18.94
N PRO A 266 0.77 30.27 18.27
CA PRO A 266 0.39 31.62 17.93
C PRO A 266 -0.81 31.58 16.98
N HIS A 267 -1.93 32.11 17.46
CA HIS A 267 -3.13 32.24 16.65
C HIS A 267 -2.99 33.43 15.71
N PHE A 268 -2.94 33.17 14.40
CA PHE A 268 -3.21 34.24 13.43
C PHE A 268 -4.71 34.52 13.42
N PRO A 269 -5.13 35.78 13.25
CA PRO A 269 -6.56 36.11 13.17
C PRO A 269 -7.29 35.35 12.04
N GLN A 270 -6.57 34.98 10.97
CA GLN A 270 -7.09 34.22 9.84
C GLN A 270 -7.11 32.70 10.06
N GLU A 271 -6.50 32.19 11.14
CA GLU A 271 -6.32 30.75 11.35
C GLU A 271 -7.66 30.02 11.45
N ARG A 272 -8.67 30.61 12.11
CA ARG A 272 -9.99 30.00 12.25
C ARG A 272 -10.65 29.78 10.88
N VAL A 273 -10.64 30.81 10.04
CA VAL A 273 -11.23 30.74 8.68
C VAL A 273 -10.48 29.72 7.84
N LEU A 274 -9.14 29.78 7.84
CA LEU A 274 -8.30 28.82 7.11
C LEU A 274 -8.54 27.38 7.59
N SER A 275 -8.66 27.15 8.88
CA SER A 275 -8.94 25.83 9.45
C SER A 275 -10.31 25.31 9.03
N VAL A 276 -11.36 26.14 9.06
CA VAL A 276 -12.71 25.75 8.59
C VAL A 276 -12.69 25.37 7.12
N ILE A 277 -12.02 26.17 6.27
CA ILE A 277 -11.87 25.85 4.84
C ILE A 277 -11.09 24.54 4.68
N ALA A 278 -9.99 24.36 5.42
CA ALA A 278 -9.18 23.15 5.35
C ALA A 278 -9.96 21.88 5.72
N TRP A 279 -10.78 21.93 6.77
CA TRP A 279 -11.67 20.83 7.14
C TRP A 279 -12.73 20.56 6.07
N GLY A 280 -13.31 21.60 5.48
CA GLY A 280 -14.27 21.47 4.38
C GLY A 280 -13.63 20.76 3.17
N VAL A 281 -12.44 21.21 2.74
CA VAL A 281 -11.71 20.60 1.62
C VAL A 281 -11.32 19.15 1.94
N LEU A 282 -10.82 18.87 3.15
CA LEU A 282 -10.50 17.50 3.58
C LEU A 282 -11.73 16.59 3.55
N GLY A 283 -12.88 17.06 4.05
CA GLY A 283 -14.13 16.31 4.03
C GLY A 283 -14.62 15.99 2.61
N ILE A 284 -14.54 16.96 1.69
CA ILE A 284 -14.89 16.74 0.28
C ILE A 284 -13.89 15.76 -0.37
N ALA A 285 -12.58 15.95 -0.17
CA ALA A 285 -11.55 15.05 -0.71
C ALA A 285 -11.73 13.61 -0.23
N PHE A 286 -12.10 13.43 1.04
CA PHE A 286 -12.39 12.13 1.62
C PHE A 286 -13.61 11.48 0.96
N CYS A 287 -14.73 12.20 0.83
CA CYS A 287 -15.93 11.69 0.17
C CYS A 287 -15.64 11.28 -1.29
N VAL A 288 -14.87 12.10 -2.02
CA VAL A 288 -14.49 11.81 -3.41
C VAL A 288 -13.57 10.59 -3.48
N THR A 289 -12.62 10.44 -2.56
CA THR A 289 -11.71 9.28 -2.53
C THR A 289 -12.47 7.98 -2.25
N VAL A 290 -13.38 8.00 -1.28
CA VAL A 290 -14.23 6.84 -0.97
C VAL A 290 -15.12 6.50 -2.16
N TRP A 291 -15.79 7.49 -2.75
CA TRP A 291 -16.62 7.26 -3.94
C TRP A 291 -15.80 6.72 -5.11
N GLN A 292 -14.62 7.28 -5.38
CA GLN A 292 -13.73 6.82 -6.44
C GLN A 292 -13.34 5.36 -6.25
N GLY A 293 -12.92 4.98 -5.04
CA GLY A 293 -12.61 3.59 -4.72
C GLY A 293 -13.79 2.66 -4.97
N LEU A 294 -14.97 2.99 -4.43
CA LEU A 294 -16.18 2.17 -4.58
C LEU A 294 -16.66 2.09 -6.04
N ALA A 295 -16.56 3.17 -6.80
CA ALA A 295 -17.04 3.25 -8.18
C ALA A 295 -16.12 2.51 -9.17
N LEU A 296 -14.80 2.57 -8.94
CA LEU A 296 -13.81 1.98 -9.85
C LEU A 296 -13.42 0.55 -9.46
N GLY A 297 -13.63 0.13 -8.22
CA GLY A 297 -13.28 -1.21 -7.77
C GLY A 297 -11.81 -1.37 -7.39
N ILE A 298 -11.32 -2.61 -7.45
CA ILE A 298 -9.91 -2.95 -7.25
C ILE A 298 -9.19 -2.80 -8.60
N ASP A 299 -8.03 -2.16 -8.60
CA ASP A 299 -7.23 -1.96 -9.82
C ASP A 299 -6.42 -3.21 -10.15
N TRP A 300 -5.85 -3.24 -11.36
CA TRP A 300 -5.25 -4.41 -11.98
C TRP A 300 -4.22 -5.12 -11.10
N ASP A 301 -3.17 -4.41 -10.71
CA ASP A 301 -2.11 -4.90 -9.82
C ASP A 301 -2.65 -5.29 -8.45
N GLY A 302 -3.62 -4.52 -7.94
CA GLY A 302 -4.32 -4.82 -6.70
C GLY A 302 -4.86 -6.24 -6.75
N TYR A 303 -5.70 -6.54 -7.74
CA TYR A 303 -6.34 -7.83 -7.84
C TYR A 303 -5.38 -8.95 -8.24
N SER A 304 -4.43 -8.70 -9.16
CA SER A 304 -3.60 -9.75 -9.77
C SER A 304 -2.44 -10.20 -8.87
N ILE A 305 -1.90 -9.30 -8.03
CA ILE A 305 -0.72 -9.58 -7.21
C ILE A 305 -1.12 -9.97 -5.78
N TRP A 306 -1.83 -9.09 -5.08
CA TRP A 306 -2.09 -9.31 -3.65
C TRP A 306 -3.43 -9.98 -3.41
N GLN A 307 -4.49 -9.48 -4.05
CA GLN A 307 -5.83 -9.96 -3.73
C GLN A 307 -6.15 -11.32 -4.35
N LEU A 308 -5.46 -11.71 -5.42
CA LEU A 308 -5.49 -13.07 -5.96
C LEU A 308 -5.04 -14.08 -4.89
N LYS A 309 -3.93 -13.80 -4.20
CA LYS A 309 -3.42 -14.64 -3.09
C LYS A 309 -4.43 -14.70 -1.95
N ALA A 310 -4.96 -13.55 -1.53
CA ALA A 310 -5.97 -13.51 -0.47
C ALA A 310 -7.23 -14.31 -0.84
N LYS A 311 -7.75 -14.15 -2.06
CA LYS A 311 -8.90 -14.89 -2.56
C LYS A 311 -8.61 -16.38 -2.63
N ALA A 312 -7.43 -16.78 -3.09
CA ALA A 312 -7.00 -18.18 -3.08
C ALA A 312 -6.99 -18.75 -1.65
N PHE A 313 -6.39 -18.04 -0.68
CA PHE A 313 -6.37 -18.49 0.71
C PHE A 313 -7.78 -18.65 1.28
N VAL A 314 -8.70 -17.72 1.00
CA VAL A 314 -10.08 -17.85 1.52
C VAL A 314 -10.84 -19.00 0.83
N THR A 315 -10.76 -19.09 -0.49
CA THR A 315 -11.57 -20.04 -1.29
C THR A 315 -11.03 -21.46 -1.30
N GLN A 316 -9.73 -21.64 -1.09
CA GLN A 316 -9.06 -22.94 -0.96
C GLN A 316 -8.85 -23.33 0.51
N GLY A 317 -9.68 -22.77 1.40
CA GLY A 317 -9.74 -23.10 2.81
C GLY A 317 -8.54 -22.67 3.66
N GLY A 318 -7.53 -22.02 3.09
CA GLY A 318 -6.26 -21.64 3.72
C GLY A 318 -5.04 -22.16 2.97
N SER A 319 -5.21 -23.00 1.95
CA SER A 319 -4.11 -23.65 1.21
C SER A 319 -3.12 -22.64 0.63
N LEU A 320 -1.82 -22.97 0.73
CA LEU A 320 -0.73 -22.18 0.12
C LEU A 320 -0.41 -22.59 -1.31
N SER A 321 -1.17 -23.51 -1.91
CA SER A 321 -0.92 -24.07 -3.24
C SER A 321 -0.79 -23.03 -4.35
N VAL A 322 -1.49 -21.90 -4.25
CA VAL A 322 -1.35 -20.78 -5.21
C VAL A 322 0.09 -20.26 -5.31
N LEU A 323 0.87 -20.36 -4.23
CA LEU A 323 2.25 -19.89 -4.19
C LEU A 323 3.22 -20.89 -4.84
N HIS A 324 2.78 -22.13 -5.10
CA HIS A 324 3.61 -23.16 -5.73
C HIS A 324 3.46 -23.16 -7.25
N ASP A 325 2.39 -22.57 -7.76
CA ASP A 325 2.05 -22.58 -9.18
C ASP A 325 2.60 -21.35 -9.89
N SER A 326 3.94 -21.30 -9.97
CA SER A 326 4.66 -20.22 -10.65
C SER A 326 4.41 -20.19 -12.15
N TYR A 327 3.92 -21.28 -12.74
CA TYR A 327 3.60 -21.35 -14.16
C TYR A 327 2.33 -20.58 -14.49
N HIS A 328 1.22 -20.84 -13.77
CA HIS A 328 -0.05 -20.16 -14.04
C HIS A 328 -0.12 -18.75 -13.43
N PHE A 329 0.66 -18.48 -12.37
CA PHE A 329 0.63 -17.21 -11.64
C PHE A 329 1.94 -16.42 -11.72
N PHE A 330 2.71 -16.56 -12.82
CA PHE A 330 3.97 -15.83 -12.99
C PHE A 330 3.82 -14.30 -12.90
N TYR A 331 2.66 -13.76 -13.27
CA TYR A 331 2.34 -12.33 -13.20
C TYR A 331 1.93 -11.85 -11.80
N ALA A 332 1.66 -12.76 -10.87
CA ALA A 332 1.12 -12.43 -9.55
C ALA A 332 2.21 -12.06 -8.52
N HIS A 333 3.45 -11.87 -8.97
CA HIS A 333 4.64 -11.61 -8.14
C HIS A 333 4.62 -12.46 -6.87
N LEU A 334 4.64 -13.78 -7.04
CA LEU A 334 4.49 -14.73 -5.91
C LEU A 334 5.55 -14.53 -4.83
N ASP A 335 6.70 -13.94 -5.18
CA ASP A 335 7.81 -13.56 -4.31
C ASP A 335 7.56 -12.33 -3.41
N TYR A 336 6.46 -11.61 -3.60
CA TYR A 336 6.07 -10.50 -2.72
C TYR A 336 5.57 -11.02 -1.37
N PRO A 337 6.01 -10.43 -0.23
CA PRO A 337 5.61 -10.88 1.09
C PRO A 337 4.11 -10.69 1.37
N LEU A 338 3.61 -11.39 2.40
CA LEU A 338 2.19 -11.71 2.54
C LEU A 338 1.39 -10.82 3.50
N LEU A 339 1.89 -9.67 3.98
CA LEU A 339 1.14 -8.85 4.95
C LEU A 339 -0.25 -8.46 4.42
N VAL A 340 -0.32 -7.88 3.21
CA VAL A 340 -1.58 -7.45 2.61
C VAL A 340 -2.50 -8.65 2.29
N PRO A 341 -2.02 -9.75 1.67
CA PRO A 341 -2.81 -10.96 1.49
C PRO A 341 -3.33 -11.59 2.79
N ILE A 342 -2.50 -11.69 3.84
CA ILE A 342 -2.86 -12.32 5.12
C ILE A 342 -3.88 -11.47 5.87
N GLN A 343 -3.75 -10.15 5.90
CA GLN A 343 -4.74 -9.28 6.53
C GLN A 343 -6.10 -9.36 5.82
N THR A 344 -6.09 -9.43 4.48
CA THR A 344 -7.31 -9.60 3.70
C THR A 344 -7.93 -10.99 3.94
N TRP A 345 -7.12 -12.04 3.91
CA TRP A 345 -7.54 -13.41 4.24
C TRP A 345 -8.14 -13.47 5.64
N TRP A 346 -7.47 -12.92 6.65
CA TRP A 346 -7.94 -12.89 8.04
C TRP A 346 -9.34 -12.31 8.14
N THR A 347 -9.56 -11.15 7.51
CA THR A 347 -10.85 -10.46 7.54
C THR A 347 -11.93 -11.24 6.81
N CYS A 348 -11.63 -11.73 5.61
CA CYS A 348 -12.58 -12.47 4.78
C CYS A 348 -12.90 -13.86 5.36
N ALA A 349 -11.92 -14.53 5.98
CA ALA A 349 -12.11 -15.83 6.60
C ALA A 349 -13.05 -15.73 7.81
N HIS A 350 -12.95 -14.67 8.62
CA HIS A 350 -13.92 -14.40 9.69
C HIS A 350 -15.30 -14.00 9.14
N ALA A 351 -15.33 -13.25 8.03
CA ALA A 351 -16.59 -12.95 7.33
C ALA A 351 -17.19 -14.19 6.61
N GLY A 352 -16.47 -15.31 6.55
CA GLY A 352 -16.88 -16.56 5.91
C GLY A 352 -16.83 -16.56 4.38
N SER A 353 -16.44 -15.45 3.74
CA SER A 353 -16.32 -15.35 2.29
C SER A 353 -15.40 -14.22 1.87
N TYR A 354 -14.82 -14.35 0.67
CA TYR A 354 -14.02 -13.29 0.07
C TYR A 354 -14.95 -12.21 -0.51
N SER A 355 -14.64 -10.93 -0.23
CA SER A 355 -15.37 -9.79 -0.79
C SER A 355 -14.41 -8.67 -1.16
N GLU A 356 -14.58 -8.09 -2.34
CA GLU A 356 -13.80 -6.93 -2.79
C GLU A 356 -14.05 -5.71 -1.88
N LEU A 357 -15.23 -5.59 -1.26
CA LEU A 357 -15.53 -4.53 -0.30
C LEU A 357 -14.61 -4.59 0.93
N TRP A 358 -14.22 -5.80 1.38
CA TRP A 358 -13.25 -5.93 2.47
C TRP A 358 -11.87 -5.44 2.08
N VAL A 359 -11.46 -5.72 0.85
CA VAL A 359 -10.19 -5.20 0.30
C VAL A 359 -10.19 -3.68 0.32
N GLN A 360 -11.25 -3.06 -0.21
CA GLN A 360 -11.40 -1.62 -0.25
C GLN A 360 -11.44 -1.02 1.16
N GLY A 361 -12.15 -1.66 2.08
CA GLY A 361 -12.20 -1.27 3.49
C GLY A 361 -10.83 -1.31 4.18
N ILE A 362 -10.02 -2.33 3.89
CA ILE A 362 -8.64 -2.43 4.38
C ILE A 362 -7.76 -1.33 3.77
N GLY A 363 -7.88 -1.06 2.46
CA GLY A 363 -7.18 0.05 1.82
C GLY A 363 -7.55 1.42 2.43
N LEU A 364 -8.84 1.63 2.70
CA LEU A 364 -9.33 2.81 3.40
C LEU A 364 -8.74 2.91 4.82
N LEU A 365 -8.64 1.79 5.55
CA LEU A 365 -8.04 1.78 6.89
C LEU A 365 -6.57 2.22 6.86
N PHE A 366 -5.74 1.67 5.96
CA PHE A 366 -4.35 2.13 5.79
C PHE A 366 -4.26 3.59 5.34
N THR A 367 -5.21 4.05 4.52
CA THR A 367 -5.32 5.48 4.15
C THR A 367 -5.59 6.33 5.39
N MET A 368 -6.49 5.90 6.28
CA MET A 368 -6.76 6.59 7.55
C MET A 368 -5.53 6.58 8.47
N ASP A 369 -4.74 5.49 8.50
CA ASP A 369 -3.50 5.44 9.27
C ASP A 369 -2.52 6.51 8.82
N ILE A 370 -2.32 6.67 7.50
CA ILE A 370 -1.44 7.71 6.94
C ILE A 370 -1.90 9.10 7.40
N LEU A 371 -3.20 9.40 7.26
CA LEU A 371 -3.75 10.71 7.64
C LEU A 371 -3.65 10.94 9.16
N ALA A 372 -3.95 9.93 9.97
CA ALA A 372 -3.90 10.01 11.43
C ALA A 372 -2.46 10.23 11.94
N LEU A 373 -1.49 9.50 11.39
CA LEU A 373 -0.08 9.64 11.75
C LEU A 373 0.51 10.97 11.28
N PHE A 374 0.17 11.40 10.06
CA PHE A 374 0.56 12.71 9.55
C PHE A 374 0.01 13.83 10.42
N ALA A 375 -1.30 13.78 10.74
CA ALA A 375 -1.95 14.78 11.57
C ALA A 375 -1.42 14.78 13.01
N ASP A 376 -1.26 13.61 13.64
CA ASP A 376 -0.73 13.48 15.00
C ASP A 376 0.65 14.12 15.12
N PHE A 377 1.55 13.76 14.20
CA PHE A 377 2.90 14.30 14.18
C PHE A 377 2.91 15.80 13.93
N CYS A 378 2.11 16.28 12.96
CA CYS A 378 1.98 17.70 12.69
C CYS A 378 1.39 18.48 13.88
N LEU A 379 0.40 17.95 14.59
CA LEU A 379 -0.13 18.58 15.79
C LEU A 379 0.94 18.74 16.87
N ARG A 380 1.88 17.78 16.94
CA ARG A 380 2.97 17.80 17.91
C ARG A 380 4.04 18.85 17.58
N VAL A 381 4.45 18.95 16.30
CA VAL A 381 5.62 19.79 15.92
C VAL A 381 5.33 20.99 15.02
N VAL A 382 4.20 21.01 14.31
CA VAL A 382 3.90 21.98 13.24
C VAL A 382 2.77 22.92 13.65
N GLY A 383 1.58 22.37 13.94
CA GLY A 383 0.35 23.13 14.15
C GLY A 383 -0.88 22.43 13.59
N ARG A 384 -2.05 22.76 14.17
CA ARG A 384 -3.34 22.19 13.76
C ARG A 384 -3.70 22.55 12.33
N THR A 385 -3.59 23.82 11.96
CA THR A 385 -4.01 24.27 10.62
C THR A 385 -3.14 23.66 9.52
N PRO A 386 -1.79 23.70 9.59
CA PRO A 386 -0.95 22.96 8.67
C PRO A 386 -1.22 21.45 8.67
N ALA A 387 -1.50 20.81 9.81
CA ALA A 387 -1.84 19.38 9.85
C ALA A 387 -3.03 19.06 8.94
N VAL A 388 -4.14 19.80 9.09
CA VAL A 388 -5.36 19.60 8.29
C VAL A 388 -5.11 19.91 6.81
N VAL A 389 -4.36 20.97 6.50
CA VAL A 389 -3.99 21.31 5.11
C VAL A 389 -3.16 20.19 4.49
N GLY A 390 -2.17 19.65 5.21
CA GLY A 390 -1.35 18.55 4.71
C GLY A 390 -2.15 17.27 4.47
N CYS A 391 -3.08 16.92 5.36
CA CYS A 391 -4.02 15.82 5.13
C CYS A 391 -4.92 16.06 3.90
N ALA A 392 -5.45 17.28 3.74
CA ALA A 392 -6.27 17.64 2.58
C ALA A 392 -5.44 17.54 1.28
N LEU A 393 -4.18 17.96 1.30
CA LEU A 393 -3.26 17.83 0.17
C LEU A 393 -3.01 16.37 -0.21
N LEU A 394 -2.66 15.52 0.76
CA LEU A 394 -2.42 14.10 0.51
C LEU A 394 -3.63 13.45 -0.16
N LEU A 395 -4.81 13.66 0.41
CA LEU A 395 -6.03 13.03 -0.07
C LEU A 395 -6.50 13.58 -1.42
N ALA A 396 -6.23 14.87 -1.70
CA ALA A 396 -6.55 15.50 -2.97
C ALA A 396 -5.55 15.17 -4.09
N MET A 397 -4.44 14.46 -3.84
CA MET A 397 -3.54 14.03 -4.90
C MET A 397 -4.25 12.99 -5.78
N PRO A 398 -4.33 13.17 -7.12
CA PRO A 398 -5.08 12.26 -7.99
C PRO A 398 -4.61 10.81 -7.93
N VAL A 399 -3.31 10.58 -7.76
CA VAL A 399 -2.72 9.25 -7.61
C VAL A 399 -3.03 8.62 -6.25
N PHE A 400 -2.96 9.40 -5.17
CA PHE A 400 -3.23 8.92 -3.82
C PHE A 400 -4.70 8.54 -3.65
N SER A 401 -5.62 9.42 -4.06
CA SER A 401 -7.06 9.14 -4.07
C SER A 401 -7.44 7.93 -4.93
N HIS A 402 -6.83 7.78 -6.11
CA HIS A 402 -7.05 6.62 -6.98
C HIS A 402 -6.59 5.31 -6.34
N MET A 403 -5.43 5.31 -5.66
CA MET A 403 -4.84 4.09 -5.10
C MET A 403 -5.36 3.74 -3.70
N ALA A 404 -5.97 4.68 -2.98
CA ALA A 404 -6.38 4.55 -1.59
C ALA A 404 -7.21 3.28 -1.30
N LEU A 405 -8.13 2.92 -2.20
CA LEU A 405 -9.04 1.79 -2.03
C LEU A 405 -8.84 0.69 -3.08
N SER A 406 -7.88 0.82 -4.00
CA SER A 406 -7.82 -0.05 -5.16
C SER A 406 -7.05 -1.36 -4.95
N GLY A 407 -6.72 -1.69 -3.70
CA GLY A 407 -6.09 -2.96 -3.31
C GLY A 407 -4.57 -3.05 -3.53
N PHE A 408 -3.92 -1.96 -3.93
CA PHE A 408 -2.46 -1.86 -4.01
C PHE A 408 -1.80 -2.00 -2.63
N ALA A 409 -0.66 -2.68 -2.56
CA ALA A 409 0.17 -2.66 -1.35
C ALA A 409 0.98 -1.35 -1.18
N ASP A 410 0.98 -0.47 -2.17
CA ASP A 410 1.70 0.81 -2.13
C ASP A 410 1.15 1.73 -1.01
N ILE A 411 -0.16 1.69 -0.73
CA ILE A 411 -0.80 2.43 0.38
C ILE A 411 -0.41 1.86 1.76
N PRO A 412 -0.55 0.55 2.03
CA PRO A 412 0.01 -0.08 3.24
C PRO A 412 1.51 0.23 3.43
N LEU A 413 2.29 0.19 2.36
CA LEU A 413 3.73 0.47 2.42
C LEU A 413 3.99 1.93 2.81
N ALA A 414 3.24 2.88 2.23
CA ALA A 414 3.29 4.29 2.61
C ALA A 414 2.93 4.51 4.10
N ALA A 415 1.91 3.78 4.60
CA ALA A 415 1.48 3.82 6.01
C ALA A 415 2.60 3.34 6.95
N TYR A 416 3.23 2.20 6.65
CA TYR A 416 4.39 1.74 7.41
C TYR A 416 5.59 2.68 7.28
N LEU A 417 5.82 3.28 6.11
CA LEU A 417 6.94 4.19 5.88
C LEU A 417 6.82 5.44 6.76
N ILE A 418 5.67 6.11 6.76
CA ILE A 418 5.45 7.27 7.64
C ILE A 418 5.50 6.86 9.12
N ALA A 419 4.93 5.71 9.49
CA ALA A 419 4.95 5.22 10.87
C ALA A 419 6.38 4.95 11.37
N VAL A 420 7.21 4.31 10.56
CA VAL A 420 8.64 4.05 10.86
C VAL A 420 9.41 5.37 10.99
N GLY A 421 9.14 6.34 10.11
CA GLY A 421 9.72 7.69 10.25
C GLY A 421 9.35 8.32 11.59
N VAL A 422 8.05 8.37 11.91
CA VAL A 422 7.55 8.91 13.18
C VAL A 422 8.17 8.17 14.37
N GLY A 423 8.11 6.85 14.42
CA GLY A 423 8.69 6.03 15.49
C GLY A 423 10.21 6.22 15.64
N GLY A 424 10.92 6.34 14.52
CA GLY A 424 12.34 6.68 14.48
C GLY A 424 12.64 8.04 15.08
N THR A 425 11.83 9.05 14.78
CA THR A 425 11.94 10.38 15.38
C THR A 425 11.67 10.34 16.89
N LEU A 426 10.60 9.66 17.32
CA LEU A 426 10.29 9.51 18.74
C LEU A 426 11.40 8.77 19.49
N THR A 427 12.05 7.81 18.83
CA THR A 427 13.24 7.13 19.34
C THR A 427 14.41 8.10 19.53
N LEU A 428 14.65 9.00 18.57
CA LEU A 428 15.68 10.04 18.68
C LEU A 428 15.36 11.04 19.79
N TRP A 429 14.09 11.34 20.04
CA TRP A 429 13.65 12.16 21.17
C TRP A 429 13.68 11.43 22.52
N GLY A 430 13.98 10.12 22.52
CA GLY A 430 14.10 9.33 23.74
C GLY A 430 12.76 8.89 24.33
N GLU A 431 11.67 8.95 23.56
CA GLU A 431 10.34 8.54 24.01
C GLU A 431 10.33 7.08 24.48
N ARG A 432 9.65 6.84 25.60
CA ARG A 432 9.56 5.52 26.20
C ARG A 432 8.83 4.58 25.26
N GLY A 433 9.44 3.42 24.99
CA GLY A 433 8.87 2.38 24.14
C GLY A 433 8.93 2.64 22.62
N ALA A 434 9.22 3.86 22.17
CA ALA A 434 9.30 4.18 20.75
C ALA A 434 10.29 3.30 19.98
N LEU A 435 11.43 2.96 20.60
CA LEU A 435 12.43 2.06 20.03
C LEU A 435 11.83 0.70 19.64
N TRP A 436 11.02 0.13 20.52
CA TRP A 436 10.42 -1.19 20.33
C TRP A 436 9.26 -1.15 19.34
N VAL A 437 8.41 -0.12 19.43
CA VAL A 437 7.31 0.10 18.47
C VAL A 437 7.86 0.25 17.06
N THR A 438 8.96 0.99 16.89
CA THR A 438 9.64 1.10 15.59
C THR A 438 10.10 -0.26 15.06
N GLY A 439 10.47 -1.21 15.93
CA GLY A 439 10.80 -2.58 15.55
C GLY A 439 9.62 -3.32 14.90
N TRP A 440 8.42 -3.27 15.51
CA TRP A 440 7.21 -3.84 14.89
C TRP A 440 6.83 -3.15 13.59
N LEU A 441 6.99 -1.84 13.51
CA LEU A 441 6.71 -1.09 12.28
C LEU A 441 7.69 -1.46 11.15
N LEU A 442 8.97 -1.70 11.46
CA LEU A 442 9.95 -2.22 10.50
C LEU A 442 9.62 -3.66 10.05
N ALA A 443 9.12 -4.48 10.97
CA ALA A 443 8.63 -5.83 10.65
C ALA A 443 7.44 -5.79 9.67
N GLY A 444 6.48 -4.88 9.88
CA GLY A 444 5.39 -4.69 8.91
C GLY A 444 5.87 -4.12 7.58
N LEU A 445 6.78 -3.14 7.60
CA LEU A 445 7.35 -2.53 6.41
C LEU A 445 7.99 -3.57 5.48
N VAL A 446 8.82 -4.47 6.03
CA VAL A 446 9.49 -5.51 5.23
C VAL A 446 8.54 -6.61 4.73
N LEU A 447 7.41 -6.81 5.39
CA LEU A 447 6.41 -7.82 5.03
C LEU A 447 5.33 -7.30 4.08
N THR A 448 5.40 -6.04 3.65
CA THR A 448 4.37 -5.44 2.79
C THR A 448 4.65 -5.66 1.30
N LYS A 449 5.88 -5.37 0.87
CA LYS A 449 6.34 -5.43 -0.54
C LYS A 449 7.87 -5.58 -0.56
N ASN A 450 8.46 -5.95 -1.70
CA ASN A 450 9.93 -6.08 -1.81
C ASN A 450 10.66 -4.75 -1.54
N GLU A 451 10.08 -3.62 -1.94
CA GLU A 451 10.56 -2.26 -1.68
C GLU A 451 10.64 -1.96 -0.17
N GLY A 452 9.90 -2.71 0.66
CA GLY A 452 10.00 -2.66 2.11
C GLY A 452 11.42 -2.90 2.64
N LEU A 453 12.22 -3.76 1.99
CA LEU A 453 13.64 -3.96 2.36
C LEU A 453 14.49 -2.72 2.07
N ALA A 454 14.28 -2.10 0.91
CA ALA A 454 14.97 -0.86 0.54
C ALA A 454 14.59 0.27 1.50
N ALA A 455 13.31 0.34 1.88
CA ALA A 455 12.80 1.30 2.84
C ALA A 455 13.38 1.10 4.26
N VAL A 456 13.49 -0.15 4.73
CA VAL A 456 14.19 -0.48 5.98
C VAL A 456 15.66 -0.05 5.91
N LEU A 457 16.36 -0.34 4.82
CA LEU A 457 17.76 0.07 4.65
C LEU A 457 17.90 1.61 4.65
N ALA A 458 17.03 2.31 3.93
CA ALA A 458 16.98 3.77 3.92
C ALA A 458 16.78 4.35 5.33
N MET A 459 15.86 3.78 6.10
CA MET A 459 15.64 4.15 7.50
C MET A 459 16.86 3.88 8.38
N LEU A 460 17.48 2.70 8.28
CA LEU A 460 18.66 2.36 9.08
C LEU A 460 19.82 3.32 8.80
N LEU A 461 20.08 3.65 7.53
CA LEU A 461 21.10 4.61 7.13
C LEU A 461 20.77 6.03 7.63
N ALA A 462 19.51 6.46 7.52
CA ALA A 462 19.07 7.77 8.01
C ALA A 462 19.16 7.87 9.55
N PHE A 463 18.85 6.78 10.27
CA PHE A 463 19.01 6.69 11.71
C PHE A 463 20.48 6.68 12.14
N LEU A 464 21.34 5.94 11.44
CA LEU A 464 22.79 5.94 11.66
C LEU A 464 23.40 7.33 11.48
N TYR A 465 22.92 8.07 10.46
CA TYR A 465 23.30 9.45 10.23
C TYR A 465 22.83 10.37 11.38
N SER A 466 21.59 10.21 11.83
CA SER A 466 20.99 11.07 12.86
C SER A 466 21.51 10.78 14.27
N THR A 467 22.00 9.57 14.53
CA THR A 467 22.58 9.14 15.82
C THR A 467 24.09 9.29 15.92
N ARG A 468 24.73 10.09 15.04
CA ARG A 468 26.15 10.44 15.15
C ARG A 468 26.43 11.02 16.54
N GLY A 469 27.28 10.35 17.32
CA GLY A 469 27.59 10.71 18.71
C GLY A 469 26.72 10.05 19.80
N ARG A 470 25.64 9.34 19.45
CA ARG A 470 24.76 8.63 20.41
C ARG A 470 24.99 7.12 20.38
N LEU A 471 26.21 6.67 20.68
CA LEU A 471 26.64 5.28 20.48
C LEU A 471 25.73 4.22 21.16
N ARG A 472 25.26 4.49 22.39
CA ARG A 472 24.37 3.58 23.12
C ARG A 472 23.03 3.41 22.40
N LEU A 473 22.40 4.51 21.99
CA LEU A 473 21.13 4.49 21.25
C LEU A 473 21.29 3.78 19.90
N LYS A 474 22.39 4.06 19.19
CA LYS A 474 22.74 3.40 17.92
C LYS A 474 22.84 1.88 18.09
N ARG A 475 23.59 1.40 19.08
CA ARG A 475 23.75 -0.06 19.34
C ARG A 475 22.42 -0.70 19.70
N GLN A 476 21.65 -0.08 20.60
CA GLN A 476 20.34 -0.59 21.03
C GLN A 476 19.34 -0.66 19.85
N GLY A 477 19.26 0.41 19.06
CA GLY A 477 18.38 0.45 17.88
C GLY A 477 18.76 -0.55 16.82
N LEU A 478 20.03 -0.62 16.44
CA LEU A 478 20.47 -1.60 15.44
C LEU A 478 20.23 -3.03 15.90
N ALA A 479 20.62 -3.39 17.13
CA ALA A 479 20.43 -4.74 17.65
C ALA A 479 18.93 -5.10 17.63
N LEU A 480 18.08 -4.25 18.20
CA LEU A 480 16.66 -4.53 18.31
C LEU A 480 15.98 -4.59 16.93
N TRP A 481 16.20 -3.59 16.08
CA TRP A 481 15.55 -3.49 14.78
C TRP A 481 16.01 -4.58 13.81
N LEU A 482 17.28 -4.97 13.85
CA LEU A 482 17.76 -6.13 13.09
C LEU A 482 17.16 -7.43 13.62
N SER A 483 16.94 -7.58 14.93
CA SER A 483 16.22 -8.74 15.47
C SER A 483 14.78 -8.81 14.97
N PHE A 484 14.04 -7.69 14.95
CA PHE A 484 12.69 -7.65 14.37
C PHE A 484 12.68 -7.94 12.87
N LEU A 485 13.65 -7.39 12.13
CA LEU A 485 13.81 -7.65 10.70
C LEU A 485 14.05 -9.15 10.44
N LEU A 486 14.94 -9.77 11.21
CA LEU A 486 15.21 -11.21 11.11
C LEU A 486 13.97 -12.03 11.49
N LEU A 487 13.32 -11.71 12.60
CA LEU A 487 12.09 -12.39 13.04
C LEU A 487 11.00 -12.35 11.96
N ALA A 488 10.81 -11.19 11.34
CA ALA A 488 9.76 -10.97 10.36
C ALA A 488 10.09 -11.57 8.99
N TYR A 489 11.29 -11.27 8.46
CA TYR A 489 11.61 -11.56 7.07
C TYR A 489 12.27 -12.93 6.86
N LEU A 490 12.95 -13.50 7.86
CA LEU A 490 13.61 -14.80 7.71
C LEU A 490 12.62 -15.92 7.31
N PRO A 491 11.42 -16.06 7.90
CA PRO A 491 10.45 -17.06 7.47
C PRO A 491 10.08 -16.91 5.99
N TRP A 492 9.85 -15.66 5.53
CA TRP A 492 9.55 -15.38 4.13
C TRP A 492 10.73 -15.72 3.21
N ALA A 493 11.96 -15.35 3.59
CA ALA A 493 13.16 -15.63 2.81
C ALA A 493 13.41 -17.14 2.65
N LEU A 494 13.24 -17.91 3.73
CA LEU A 494 13.35 -19.37 3.71
C LEU A 494 12.29 -20.00 2.81
N MET A 495 11.07 -19.48 2.84
CA MET A 495 9.97 -19.95 2.02
C MET A 495 10.20 -19.64 0.53
N LYS A 496 10.61 -18.41 0.20
CA LYS A 496 11.01 -18.05 -1.18
C LYS A 496 12.08 -19.00 -1.72
N HIS A 497 13.08 -19.30 -0.90
CA HIS A 497 14.14 -20.22 -1.28
C HIS A 497 13.59 -21.64 -1.49
N ARG A 498 12.78 -22.16 -0.56
CA ARG A 498 12.19 -23.51 -0.62
C ARG A 498 11.32 -23.72 -1.85
N TRP A 499 10.53 -22.72 -2.22
CA TRP A 499 9.60 -22.79 -3.36
C TRP A 499 10.17 -22.19 -4.65
N GLN A 500 11.46 -21.83 -4.65
CA GLN A 500 12.14 -21.26 -5.81
C GLN A 500 11.41 -20.03 -6.38
N LEU A 501 10.85 -19.21 -5.49
CA LEU A 501 10.21 -17.96 -5.89
C LEU A 501 11.30 -16.97 -6.29
N THR A 502 11.37 -16.67 -7.58
CA THR A 502 12.35 -15.73 -8.14
C THR A 502 11.72 -14.37 -8.33
N SER A 503 12.45 -13.32 -7.95
CA SER A 503 12.15 -11.97 -8.43
C SER A 503 12.73 -11.79 -9.83
N ASP A 504 11.92 -11.15 -10.67
CA ASP A 504 12.25 -10.58 -11.97
C ASP A 504 13.52 -9.70 -11.99
N LEU A 505 13.94 -9.12 -10.85
CA LEU A 505 15.12 -8.26 -10.77
C LEU A 505 16.46 -9.00 -10.72
N PHE A 506 16.47 -10.31 -10.44
CA PHE A 506 17.71 -11.10 -10.26
C PHE A 506 17.98 -12.06 -11.44
N VAL A 507 17.73 -11.60 -12.66
CA VAL A 507 18.06 -12.36 -13.88
C VAL A 507 19.58 -12.34 -14.14
N PRO A 508 20.21 -13.43 -14.60
CA PRO A 508 21.61 -13.42 -15.01
C PRO A 508 21.93 -12.29 -16.00
N GLY A 509 23.09 -11.64 -15.85
CA GLY A 509 23.54 -10.56 -16.74
C GLY A 509 23.02 -9.16 -16.39
N VAL A 510 22.23 -9.00 -15.32
CA VAL A 510 21.74 -7.70 -14.85
C VAL A 510 22.87 -6.70 -14.55
N LEU A 511 23.95 -7.13 -13.87
CA LEU A 511 25.11 -6.27 -13.60
C LEU A 511 25.83 -5.81 -14.87
N GLN A 512 25.92 -6.68 -15.87
CA GLN A 512 26.56 -6.34 -17.15
C GLN A 512 25.76 -5.26 -17.89
N ARG A 513 24.43 -5.38 -17.92
CA ARG A 513 23.53 -4.34 -18.47
C ARG A 513 23.66 -3.02 -17.72
N ALA A 514 23.72 -3.08 -16.39
CA ALA A 514 23.88 -1.91 -15.56
C ALA A 514 25.15 -1.13 -15.91
N THR A 515 26.25 -1.80 -16.27
CA THR A 515 27.54 -1.15 -16.59
C THR A 515 27.65 -0.58 -18.01
N SER A 516 26.95 -1.14 -19.00
CA SER A 516 27.11 -0.71 -20.40
C SER A 516 26.25 0.49 -20.80
N GLN A 517 25.18 0.78 -20.05
CA GLN A 517 24.20 1.84 -20.37
C GLN A 517 23.94 2.80 -19.20
N THR A 518 24.81 2.81 -18.17
CA THR A 518 24.53 3.46 -16.88
C THR A 518 24.21 4.94 -17.02
N LEU A 519 25.05 5.70 -17.73
CA LEU A 519 24.93 7.17 -17.72
C LEU A 519 23.71 7.67 -18.51
N PRO A 520 23.46 7.23 -19.76
CA PRO A 520 22.25 7.64 -20.48
C PRO A 520 20.95 7.23 -19.75
N HIS A 521 20.90 6.01 -19.20
CA HIS A 521 19.73 5.55 -18.44
C HIS A 521 19.52 6.38 -17.17
N LEU A 522 20.59 6.66 -16.43
CA LEU A 522 20.51 7.48 -15.23
C LEU A 522 20.01 8.88 -15.54
N LEU A 523 20.54 9.54 -16.58
CA LEU A 523 20.07 10.86 -16.99
C LEU A 523 18.60 10.84 -17.39
N TYR A 524 18.16 9.80 -18.10
CA TYR A 524 16.75 9.61 -18.45
C TYR A 524 15.87 9.43 -17.20
N ILE A 525 16.23 8.52 -16.29
CA ILE A 525 15.52 8.29 -15.02
C ILE A 525 15.40 9.59 -14.21
N LEU A 526 16.50 10.33 -14.04
CA LEU A 526 16.51 11.60 -13.32
C LEU A 526 15.63 12.65 -14.00
N SER A 527 15.65 12.71 -15.34
CA SER A 527 14.78 13.63 -16.08
C SER A 527 13.30 13.29 -15.89
N GLU A 528 12.94 12.01 -15.84
CA GLU A 528 11.58 11.55 -15.61
C GLU A 528 11.12 11.86 -14.18
N TRP A 529 11.96 11.64 -13.16
CA TRP A 529 11.64 12.06 -11.78
C TRP A 529 11.36 13.56 -11.69
N ILE A 530 12.22 14.38 -12.31
CA ILE A 530 12.05 15.84 -12.31
C ILE A 530 10.76 16.22 -13.04
N PHE A 531 10.51 15.64 -14.22
CA PHE A 531 9.32 15.91 -15.01
C PHE A 531 8.03 15.53 -14.26
N HIS A 532 8.01 14.35 -13.63
CA HIS A 532 6.87 13.90 -12.83
C HIS A 532 6.65 14.82 -11.62
N LEU A 533 7.70 15.18 -10.88
CA LEU A 533 7.63 16.08 -9.73
C LEU A 533 7.20 17.51 -10.10
N LEU A 534 7.53 17.98 -11.30
CA LEU A 534 7.16 19.32 -11.79
C LEU A 534 5.79 19.37 -12.47
N ARG A 535 5.12 18.23 -12.65
CA ARG A 535 3.82 18.20 -13.35
C ARG A 535 2.72 18.78 -12.46
N PHE A 536 2.27 19.99 -12.77
CA PHE A 536 1.13 20.64 -12.12
C PHE A 536 -0.19 20.33 -12.81
N GLY A 537 -1.28 20.44 -12.06
CA GLY A 537 -2.64 20.46 -12.57
C GLY A 537 -3.53 19.38 -11.95
N PRO A 538 -4.78 19.28 -12.41
CA PRO A 538 -5.70 18.24 -11.97
C PRO A 538 -5.44 16.86 -12.61
N TRP A 539 -4.53 16.80 -13.59
CA TRP A 539 -4.31 15.62 -14.41
C TRP A 539 -3.43 14.62 -13.69
N TYR A 540 -3.86 13.36 -13.65
CA TYR A 540 -3.03 12.29 -13.13
C TYR A 540 -1.65 12.29 -13.82
N PRO A 541 -0.54 12.29 -13.05
CA PRO A 541 -0.48 12.09 -11.59
C PRO A 541 -0.41 13.36 -10.70
N ALA A 542 -0.07 14.53 -11.27
CA ALA A 542 -0.06 15.86 -10.62
C ALA A 542 0.72 16.02 -9.30
N TRP A 543 2.05 15.96 -9.36
CA TRP A 543 2.93 16.11 -8.20
C TRP A 543 3.45 17.53 -7.93
N GLY A 544 3.21 18.49 -8.84
CA GLY A 544 3.85 19.83 -8.84
C GLY A 544 3.87 20.55 -7.49
N LEU A 545 2.76 20.50 -6.75
CA LEU A 545 2.67 21.18 -5.45
C LEU A 545 3.54 20.52 -4.36
N LEU A 546 3.75 19.20 -4.43
CA LEU A 546 4.69 18.52 -3.56
C LEU A 546 6.11 19.03 -3.80
N GLY A 547 6.51 19.19 -5.06
CA GLY A 547 7.81 19.78 -5.43
C GLY A 547 8.03 21.16 -4.82
N VAL A 548 6.98 22.01 -4.82
CA VAL A 548 7.01 23.34 -4.19
C VAL A 548 7.26 23.23 -2.68
N TRP A 549 6.50 22.39 -1.97
CA TRP A 549 6.66 22.23 -0.52
C TRP A 549 8.02 21.64 -0.15
N ILE A 550 8.50 20.63 -0.89
CA ILE A 550 9.84 20.06 -0.67
C ILE A 550 10.91 21.15 -0.86
N GLY A 551 10.85 21.90 -1.96
CA GLY A 551 11.78 23.00 -2.23
C GLY A 551 11.80 24.03 -1.08
N LEU A 552 10.62 24.49 -0.66
CA LEU A 552 10.48 25.43 0.45
C LEU A 552 11.02 24.87 1.77
N GLY A 553 10.74 23.59 2.07
CA GLY A 553 11.24 22.91 3.26
C GLY A 553 12.77 22.91 3.32
N LEU A 554 13.44 22.66 2.19
CA LEU A 554 14.90 22.71 2.09
C LEU A 554 15.45 24.11 2.42
N PHE A 555 14.78 25.19 1.99
CA PHE A 555 15.19 26.57 2.29
C PHE A 555 14.87 27.02 3.72
N CYS A 556 13.89 26.41 4.41
CA CYS A 556 13.41 26.85 5.73
C CYS A 556 14.12 26.20 6.94
N CYS A 557 15.15 25.38 6.72
CA CYS A 557 15.76 24.52 7.74
C CYS A 557 16.60 25.25 8.82
N GLY A 558 15.99 25.68 9.93
CA GLY A 558 16.63 25.99 11.22
C GLY A 558 16.29 25.00 12.34
N GLY A 559 16.90 25.11 13.53
CA GLY A 559 16.43 24.53 14.81
C GLY A 559 16.46 23.00 15.02
N HIS A 560 15.86 22.53 16.14
CA HIS A 560 15.77 21.12 16.54
C HIS A 560 14.86 20.29 15.61
N VAL A 561 13.85 20.95 15.01
CA VAL A 561 12.97 20.33 14.00
C VAL A 561 13.74 19.98 12.71
N ARG A 562 14.96 20.51 12.55
CA ARG A 562 15.88 20.10 11.50
C ARG A 562 16.31 18.64 11.61
N GLU A 563 16.46 18.08 12.82
CA GLU A 563 16.83 16.65 12.97
C GLU A 563 15.73 15.74 12.42
N THR A 564 14.48 16.02 12.79
CA THR A 564 13.29 15.36 12.27
C THR A 564 13.15 15.50 10.75
N ALA A 565 13.18 16.74 10.24
CA ALA A 565 13.03 16.98 8.81
C ALA A 565 14.16 16.34 8.00
N ARG A 566 15.40 16.32 8.53
CA ARG A 566 16.53 15.60 7.94
C ARG A 566 16.31 14.09 7.93
N LEU A 567 15.83 13.49 9.02
CA LEU A 567 15.56 12.05 9.06
C LEU A 567 14.57 11.66 7.97
N PHE A 568 13.43 12.35 7.89
CA PHE A 568 12.38 12.11 6.89
C PHE A 568 12.88 12.35 5.47
N GLY A 569 13.54 13.49 5.23
CA GLY A 569 14.06 13.84 3.92
C GLY A 569 15.15 12.88 3.45
N LEU A 570 16.07 12.48 4.33
CA LEU A 570 17.14 11.53 4.02
C LEU A 570 16.57 10.14 3.73
N MET A 571 15.60 9.68 4.54
CA MET A 571 14.94 8.40 4.32
C MET A 571 14.19 8.37 2.98
N GLY A 572 13.40 9.41 2.66
CA GLY A 572 12.72 9.50 1.36
C GLY A 572 13.70 9.58 0.18
N LEU A 573 14.77 10.36 0.29
CA LEU A 573 15.79 10.48 -0.76
C LEU A 573 16.58 9.18 -0.99
N LEU A 574 16.92 8.47 0.10
CA LEU A 574 17.60 7.17 0.00
C LEU A 574 16.69 6.13 -0.65
N LEU A 575 15.40 6.11 -0.32
CA LEU A 575 14.44 5.20 -0.95
C LEU A 575 14.31 5.49 -2.45
N LEU A 576 14.12 6.75 -2.85
CA LEU A 576 14.09 7.13 -4.28
C LEU A 576 15.39 6.78 -5.01
N THR A 577 16.54 6.85 -4.33
CA THR A 577 17.82 6.39 -4.87
C THR A 577 17.81 4.87 -5.11
N PHE A 578 17.31 4.08 -4.16
CA PHE A 578 17.20 2.62 -4.32
C PHE A 578 16.24 2.24 -5.44
N ASP A 579 15.09 2.91 -5.53
CA ASP A 579 14.10 2.73 -6.59
C ASP A 579 14.68 3.08 -7.98
N SER A 580 15.46 4.17 -8.05
CA SER A 580 16.21 4.50 -9.27
C SER A 580 17.23 3.42 -9.64
N GLY A 581 17.83 2.77 -8.64
CA GLY A 581 18.67 1.59 -8.82
C GLY A 581 17.94 0.44 -9.52
N VAL A 582 16.67 0.20 -9.17
CA VAL A 582 15.82 -0.82 -9.83
C VAL A 582 15.65 -0.52 -11.32
N TYR A 583 15.43 0.75 -11.69
CA TYR A 583 15.34 1.15 -13.10
C TYR A 583 16.65 1.01 -13.86
N LEU A 584 17.81 1.17 -13.20
CA LEU A 584 19.10 0.97 -13.86
C LEU A 584 19.36 -0.50 -14.21
N ILE A 585 18.78 -1.41 -13.42
CA ILE A 585 19.05 -2.85 -13.53
C ILE A 585 17.88 -3.64 -14.14
N THR A 586 16.78 -2.95 -14.48
CA THR A 586 15.55 -3.57 -14.99
C THR A 586 15.78 -4.39 -16.26
N PRO A 587 15.21 -5.60 -16.38
CA PRO A 587 15.23 -6.36 -17.62
C PRO A 587 14.19 -5.88 -18.64
N HIS A 588 13.23 -5.06 -18.20
CA HIS A 588 12.12 -4.55 -19.02
C HIS A 588 12.51 -3.30 -19.81
N ASP A 589 11.68 -2.95 -20.80
CA ASP A 589 11.76 -1.65 -21.46
C ASP A 589 11.66 -0.52 -20.41
N LEU A 590 12.67 0.34 -20.39
CA LEU A 590 12.83 1.35 -19.34
C LEU A 590 11.69 2.37 -19.36
N HIS A 591 11.26 2.80 -20.55
CA HIS A 591 10.17 3.76 -20.71
C HIS A 591 8.85 3.18 -20.20
N TRP A 592 8.50 1.95 -20.63
CA TRP A 592 7.32 1.25 -20.13
C TRP A 592 7.36 1.04 -18.61
N HIS A 593 8.51 0.65 -18.06
CA HIS A 593 8.64 0.41 -16.62
C HIS A 593 8.44 1.71 -15.84
N ILE A 594 9.11 2.81 -16.23
CA ILE A 594 8.91 4.13 -15.59
C ILE A 594 7.45 4.58 -15.69
N ALA A 595 6.84 4.48 -16.88
CA ALA A 595 5.47 4.94 -17.13
C ALA A 595 4.42 4.18 -16.31
N THR A 596 4.72 2.97 -15.83
CA THR A 596 3.79 2.11 -15.08
C THR A 596 4.06 2.10 -13.58
N SER A 597 5.28 2.34 -13.11
CA SER A 597 5.62 2.22 -11.69
C SER A 597 6.06 3.52 -11.00
N MET A 598 6.52 4.56 -11.70
CA MET A 598 7.09 5.76 -11.05
C MET A 598 6.11 6.47 -10.12
N ASP A 599 4.84 6.62 -10.53
CA ASP A 599 3.81 7.24 -9.70
C ASP A 599 3.54 6.46 -8.40
N ARG A 600 3.66 5.13 -8.46
CA ARG A 600 3.47 4.26 -7.29
C ARG A 600 4.63 4.38 -6.33
N LEU A 601 5.86 4.44 -6.85
CA LEU A 601 7.06 4.64 -6.02
C LEU A 601 7.07 6.03 -5.36
N LEU A 602 6.65 7.09 -6.08
CA LEU A 602 6.45 8.41 -5.48
C LEU A 602 5.41 8.36 -4.36
N LEU A 603 4.25 7.75 -4.62
CA LEU A 603 3.16 7.67 -3.65
C LEU A 603 3.59 7.11 -2.30
N GLN A 604 4.50 6.12 -2.29
CA GLN A 604 5.03 5.52 -1.06
C GLN A 604 5.76 6.55 -0.18
N VAL A 605 6.57 7.43 -0.77
CA VAL A 605 7.41 8.41 -0.05
C VAL A 605 6.71 9.73 0.26
N VAL A 606 5.65 10.07 -0.47
CA VAL A 606 5.00 11.39 -0.41
C VAL A 606 4.55 11.80 1.01
N PRO A 607 3.87 10.95 1.81
CA PRO A 607 3.47 11.35 3.16
C PRO A 607 4.66 11.76 4.04
N LEU A 608 5.78 11.04 3.91
CA LEU A 608 7.00 11.30 4.66
C LEU A 608 7.69 12.59 4.20
N LEU A 609 7.82 12.81 2.89
CA LEU A 609 8.44 14.01 2.32
C LEU A 609 7.63 15.28 2.62
N LEU A 610 6.29 15.18 2.55
CA LEU A 610 5.41 16.29 2.93
C LEU A 610 5.54 16.60 4.42
N LEU A 611 5.64 15.58 5.27
CA LEU A 611 5.85 15.75 6.71
C LEU A 611 7.20 16.44 6.99
N ALA A 612 8.26 16.07 6.27
CA ALA A 612 9.57 16.71 6.33
C ALA A 612 9.48 18.21 5.97
N ALA A 613 8.79 18.52 4.87
CA ALA A 613 8.59 19.90 4.40
C ALA A 613 7.83 20.75 5.42
N PHE A 614 6.74 20.22 5.99
CA PHE A 614 5.91 20.94 6.96
C PHE A 614 6.66 21.14 8.28
N ALA A 615 7.37 20.11 8.76
CA ALA A 615 8.25 20.23 9.91
C ALA A 615 9.30 21.33 9.72
N ALA A 616 9.98 21.37 8.57
CA ALA A 616 10.98 22.39 8.26
C ALA A 616 10.39 23.81 8.16
N CYS A 617 9.22 23.96 7.52
CA CYS A 617 8.60 25.26 7.28
C CYS A 617 8.03 25.89 8.57
N PHE A 618 7.40 25.09 9.43
CA PHE A 618 6.61 25.59 10.57
C PHE A 618 7.18 25.23 11.95
N GLY A 619 8.02 24.20 12.07
CA GLY A 619 8.45 23.71 13.39
C GLY A 619 9.42 24.62 14.16
N ASN A 620 10.02 25.61 13.49
CA ASN A 620 10.99 26.54 14.09
C ASN A 620 10.38 27.71 14.87
N TRP A 621 9.07 27.71 15.09
CA TRP A 621 8.36 28.84 15.67
C TRP A 621 8.46 28.95 17.20
N ARG A 622 9.08 27.98 17.90
CA ARG A 622 8.97 27.83 19.36
C ARG A 622 10.23 28.08 20.19
N HIS A 623 11.36 28.38 19.56
CA HIS A 623 12.62 28.72 20.24
C HIS A 623 13.01 30.10 19.71
N ASP A 624 12.82 31.24 20.40
CA ASP A 624 13.13 31.57 21.79
C ASP A 624 12.37 32.83 22.26
N PRO A 625 11.96 32.88 23.55
CA PRO A 625 11.85 34.14 24.26
C PRO A 625 13.02 34.42 25.21
N LEU A 626 13.92 33.45 25.48
CA LEU A 626 14.90 33.54 26.57
C LEU A 626 16.36 33.14 26.23
N SER A 627 16.70 32.88 24.96
CA SER A 627 18.11 32.73 24.53
C SER A 627 18.73 34.04 24.11
#